data_AF-Q500V2-F1
#
_entry.id   AF-Q500V2-F1
#
_cell.length_a   1.000
_cell.length_b   1.000
_cell.length_c   1.000
_cell.angle_alpha   90.00
_cell.angle_beta   90.00
_cell.angle_gamma   90.00
#
_symmetry.space_group_name_H-M   'P 1'
#
loop_
_entity.id
_entity.type
_entity.pdbx_description
1 polymer ?
#
loop_
_entity_poly.entity_id
_entity_poly.type
_entity_poly.pdbx_seq_one_letter_code
_entity_poly.pdbx_strand_id
1 'polypeptide(L)'
;MNNLGNFGVWGFGFFSLSIWFAVLQQANGLRPIRETARSWGDEWLFGKKEKGGAGPFSAWNITGTYRGTWKFLDTVNSSSKFPDFRKESGNSVIELVTSPTKITGVHYVQGAVVFHDVFDNEHNVGGAQIKVEGVYIWPFRQLRLVANSGKKSDSGLEDDYLLSNPYHLLGIFSSQVFQESPRDRILKQKTSPIYEMEKHCNIEIAAQISQSTSSENNGDKDRYQIEGLMESPAVDDEVDCFSPLSLNATSINVEVYYNKAVNYTLMVTFVSFLQVLLLIRQMEHSNTQSGAAKVSIVMIGQQAIMDSYLCLLHLTAGILVESLFNAFATAAFFKFVVFSIFEMRYLLSIWKATRPSTSGEGWETMRRELSFLYSRFYGILLGGILLMYEFHNYMRPILLLMYSFWIPQIVANVVRDSRKPLHPYYILGMTVTRLAIPLYVFGCPKNFMRVEPSKAWCVSLCAFMGFQAGVLLLQHYFGSRCFVPRKLLPEKYSYYRRLDHNVNRSRDCVICMTTIDLRHRINDCMVTPCEHIFHSGCLQRWMDIKMECPTCRRPLPPA
;
A
#
# COMPACT_ATOMS: atom_id res chain seq x y z
N MET A 1 -31.39 47.56 30.08
CA MET A 1 -31.44 47.10 31.49
C MET A 1 -30.74 45.76 31.57
N ASN A 2 -29.73 45.67 32.44
CA ASN A 2 -28.90 44.50 32.69
C ASN A 2 -29.73 43.24 32.95
N ASN A 3 -29.32 42.08 32.41
CA ASN A 3 -28.56 41.07 33.16
C ASN A 3 -28.46 39.72 32.44
N LEU A 4 -27.21 39.24 32.39
CA LEU A 4 -26.73 37.88 32.67
C LEU A 4 -27.17 36.71 31.78
N GLY A 5 -26.15 36.14 31.14
CA GLY A 5 -26.13 34.79 30.58
C GLY A 5 -24.74 34.39 30.10
N ASN A 6 -23.74 34.53 30.98
CA ASN A 6 -22.36 34.13 30.73
C ASN A 6 -22.28 32.60 30.77
N PHE A 7 -22.03 31.95 29.63
CA PHE A 7 -21.56 30.56 29.56
C PHE A 7 -20.23 30.56 28.80
N GLY A 8 -19.14 30.64 29.55
CA GLY A 8 -17.80 30.42 29.04
C GLY A 8 -17.45 28.94 29.10
N VAL A 9 -17.00 28.39 27.97
CA VAL A 9 -16.11 27.22 27.95
C VAL A 9 -14.96 27.59 27.03
N TRP A 10 -13.90 28.09 27.65
CA TRP A 10 -12.56 28.23 27.12
C TRP A 10 -11.97 26.83 26.85
N GLY A 11 -11.30 26.64 25.71
CA GLY A 11 -10.46 25.45 25.54
C GLY A 11 -10.15 24.98 24.12
N PHE A 12 -9.90 25.85 23.13
CA PHE A 12 -9.37 25.41 21.82
C PHE A 12 -8.30 26.35 21.22
N GLY A 13 -7.64 27.17 22.05
CA GLY A 13 -6.72 28.22 21.59
C GLY A 13 -5.22 27.87 21.53
N PHE A 14 -4.76 26.74 22.09
CA PHE A 14 -3.31 26.54 22.30
C PHE A 14 -2.56 25.75 21.22
N PHE A 15 -3.23 25.09 20.27
CA PHE A 15 -2.54 24.31 19.22
C PHE A 15 -2.13 25.12 17.98
N SER A 16 -2.63 26.35 17.79
CA SER A 16 -2.35 27.14 16.59
C SER A 16 -1.06 27.98 16.69
N LEU A 17 -0.54 28.25 17.89
CA LEU A 17 0.64 29.11 18.07
C LEU A 17 1.99 28.37 17.90
N SER A 18 2.03 27.06 18.10
CA SER A 18 3.28 26.29 18.02
C SER A 18 3.77 26.08 16.58
N ILE A 19 2.85 26.06 15.61
CA ILE A 19 3.18 25.80 14.19
C ILE A 19 3.78 27.05 13.52
N TRP A 20 3.49 28.26 14.03
CA TRP A 20 4.01 29.49 13.44
C TRP A 20 5.48 29.77 13.78
N PHE A 21 6.01 29.26 14.89
CA PHE A 21 7.43 29.45 15.23
C PHE A 21 8.38 28.50 14.48
N ALA A 22 7.90 27.36 13.96
CA ALA A 22 8.77 26.41 13.25
C ALA A 22 9.09 26.82 11.79
N VAL A 23 8.31 27.73 11.19
CA VAL A 23 8.48 28.13 9.78
C VAL A 23 9.50 29.26 9.58
N LEU A 24 9.93 29.95 10.65
CA LEU A 24 10.88 31.06 10.55
C LEU A 24 12.34 30.74 10.87
N GLN A 25 12.71 29.48 11.10
CA GLN A 25 14.10 29.15 11.39
C GLN A 25 14.92 28.97 10.09
N GLN A 26 15.72 29.99 9.81
CA GLN A 26 16.63 30.08 8.68
C GLN A 26 17.67 28.95 8.73
N ALA A 27 17.59 28.01 7.78
CA ALA A 27 18.56 26.93 7.62
C ALA A 27 19.89 27.51 7.09
N ASN A 28 20.91 27.53 7.94
CA ASN A 28 22.28 27.86 7.52
C ASN A 28 22.84 26.72 6.68
N GLY A 29 23.03 27.00 5.39
CA GLY A 29 23.63 26.07 4.43
C GLY A 29 25.06 25.71 4.81
N LEU A 30 25.28 24.45 5.19
CA LEU A 30 26.60 23.86 5.27
C LEU A 30 27.05 23.46 3.86
N ARG A 31 28.18 24.03 3.43
CA ARG A 31 28.82 23.76 2.14
C ARG A 31 29.12 22.26 1.96
N PRO A 32 28.99 21.72 0.73
CA PRO A 32 29.31 20.34 0.43
C PRO A 32 30.83 20.11 0.56
N ILE A 33 31.19 19.12 1.38
CA ILE A 33 32.57 18.64 1.49
C ILE A 33 32.90 17.92 0.19
N ARG A 34 33.96 18.38 -0.46
CA ARG A 34 34.52 17.85 -1.70
C ARG A 34 35.05 16.43 -1.46
N GLU A 35 34.31 15.43 -1.95
CA GLU A 35 34.78 14.05 -2.02
C GLU A 35 36.02 13.99 -2.91
N THR A 36 37.14 13.61 -2.31
CA THR A 36 38.35 13.29 -3.05
C THR A 36 38.23 11.84 -3.48
N ALA A 37 38.08 11.61 -4.78
CA ALA A 37 38.00 10.30 -5.39
C ALA A 37 39.24 9.47 -5.03
N ARG A 38 39.11 8.54 -4.07
CA ARG A 38 40.07 7.46 -3.88
C ARG A 38 39.66 6.32 -4.80
N SER A 39 40.62 5.97 -5.65
CA SER A 39 40.58 4.93 -6.66
C SER A 39 40.12 3.60 -6.08
N TRP A 40 39.04 3.07 -6.65
CA TRP A 40 38.63 1.68 -6.55
C TRP A 40 39.73 0.76 -7.06
N GLY A 41 40.47 0.15 -6.15
CA GLY A 41 41.48 -0.84 -6.47
C GLY A 41 42.35 -1.07 -5.26
N ASP A 42 41.92 -2.00 -4.40
CA ASP A 42 42.76 -2.94 -3.63
C ASP A 42 42.09 -3.34 -2.31
N GLU A 43 41.01 -4.14 -2.38
CA GLU A 43 40.68 -5.06 -1.28
C GLU A 43 39.82 -6.28 -1.69
N TRP A 44 39.78 -6.61 -2.99
CA TRP A 44 39.27 -7.92 -3.45
C TRP A 44 40.38 -8.99 -3.41
N LEU A 45 41.12 -9.02 -2.30
CA LEU A 45 42.11 -10.03 -1.99
C LEU A 45 41.65 -10.74 -0.71
N PHE A 46 40.76 -11.72 -0.83
CA PHE A 46 40.90 -13.04 -0.20
C PHE A 46 39.83 -13.98 -0.78
N GLY A 47 40.29 -15.11 -1.34
CA GLY A 47 39.45 -16.28 -1.56
C GLY A 47 39.07 -16.57 -3.01
N LYS A 48 40.06 -17.01 -3.79
CA LYS A 48 39.87 -17.85 -4.97
C LYS A 48 38.77 -18.89 -4.69
N LYS A 49 37.74 -18.87 -5.53
CA LYS A 49 36.62 -19.83 -5.56
C LYS A 49 37.16 -21.25 -5.81
N GLU A 50 37.49 -21.97 -4.75
CA GLU A 50 37.67 -23.42 -4.83
C GLU A 50 36.32 -24.04 -5.19
N LYS A 51 36.16 -24.40 -6.45
CA LYS A 51 35.17 -25.40 -6.88
C LYS A 51 35.69 -26.78 -6.41
N GLY A 52 35.60 -27.04 -5.11
CA GLY A 52 35.85 -28.35 -4.50
C GLY A 52 34.54 -29.13 -4.43
N GLY A 53 34.54 -30.36 -4.98
CA GLY A 53 33.36 -31.19 -5.18
C GLY A 53 32.57 -31.51 -3.91
N ALA A 54 31.27 -31.81 -4.11
CA ALA A 54 30.34 -32.31 -3.11
C ALA A 54 30.80 -33.69 -2.58
N GLY A 55 31.76 -33.69 -1.66
CA GLY A 55 32.01 -34.80 -0.75
C GLY A 55 31.13 -34.68 0.51
N PRO A 56 31.00 -35.75 1.31
CA PRO A 56 30.20 -35.76 2.55
C PRO A 56 30.68 -34.76 3.63
N PHE A 57 31.83 -34.12 3.40
CA PHE A 57 32.50 -33.16 4.28
C PHE A 57 32.51 -31.73 3.71
N SER A 58 31.54 -31.38 2.84
CA SER A 58 31.40 -29.98 2.42
C SER A 58 31.02 -29.12 3.61
N ALA A 59 31.79 -28.05 3.84
CA ALA A 59 31.52 -27.11 4.92
C ALA A 59 30.15 -26.45 4.71
N TRP A 60 29.25 -26.55 5.70
CA TRP A 60 27.94 -25.92 5.65
C TRP A 60 28.06 -24.42 5.89
N ASN A 61 27.51 -23.61 4.98
CA ASN A 61 27.38 -22.18 5.19
C ASN A 61 26.06 -21.91 5.91
N ILE A 62 26.14 -21.65 7.22
CA ILE A 62 24.97 -21.35 8.06
C ILE A 62 24.65 -19.84 8.10
N THR A 63 25.24 -19.04 7.19
CA THR A 63 24.90 -17.62 7.05
C THR A 63 23.45 -17.50 6.61
N GLY A 64 22.63 -16.80 7.40
CA GLY A 64 21.24 -16.58 7.07
C GLY A 64 20.39 -16.12 8.24
N THR A 65 19.11 -15.92 7.94
CA THR A 65 18.09 -15.56 8.93
C THR A 65 17.30 -16.80 9.32
N TYR A 66 17.16 -17.04 10.61
CA TYR A 66 16.42 -18.13 11.20
C TYR A 66 15.25 -17.56 11.98
N ARG A 67 14.06 -18.15 11.83
CA ARG A 67 12.89 -17.81 12.64
C ARG A 67 12.53 -18.99 13.50
N GLY A 68 12.32 -18.72 14.77
CA GLY A 68 12.06 -19.72 15.78
C GLY A 68 11.12 -19.27 16.87
N THR A 69 10.94 -20.17 17.81
CA THR A 69 10.25 -19.94 19.07
C THR A 69 11.23 -20.15 20.21
N TRP A 70 11.06 -19.36 21.25
CA TRP A 70 11.75 -19.54 22.52
C TRP A 70 10.75 -19.94 23.60
N LYS A 71 11.18 -20.78 24.54
CA LYS A 71 10.38 -21.20 25.70
C LYS A 71 11.27 -21.39 26.92
N PHE A 72 10.83 -20.97 28.09
CA PHE A 72 11.48 -21.33 29.34
C PHE A 72 11.34 -22.84 29.62
N LEU A 73 12.45 -23.47 30.01
CA LEU A 73 12.45 -24.89 30.40
C LEU A 73 11.75 -25.09 31.74
N ASP A 74 11.99 -24.18 32.69
CA ASP A 74 11.41 -24.23 34.02
C ASP A 74 10.33 -23.15 34.19
N THR A 75 9.13 -23.59 34.61
CA THR A 75 7.99 -22.70 34.91
C THR A 75 8.01 -22.17 36.35
N VAL A 76 9.04 -22.50 37.13
CA VAL A 76 9.09 -22.16 38.56
C VAL A 76 9.53 -20.70 38.69
N ASN A 77 8.65 -19.87 39.28
CA ASN A 77 8.89 -18.47 39.66
C ASN A 77 10.06 -18.37 40.66
N SER A 78 11.30 -18.50 40.22
CA SER A 78 12.47 -18.43 41.11
C SER A 78 13.68 -17.80 40.44
N SER A 79 13.87 -16.51 40.74
CA SER A 79 15.07 -15.67 40.64
C SER A 79 15.62 -15.39 39.23
N SER A 80 16.12 -14.20 38.89
CA SER A 80 16.79 -13.18 39.70
C SER A 80 16.60 -11.76 39.10
N LYS A 81 17.10 -10.74 39.83
CA LYS A 81 17.26 -9.27 39.65
C LYS A 81 16.82 -8.49 38.38
N PHE A 82 16.47 -9.09 37.27
CA PHE A 82 16.15 -8.45 35.98
C PHE A 82 14.70 -8.73 35.56
N PRO A 83 14.08 -7.86 34.73
CA PRO A 83 12.62 -7.74 34.70
C PRO A 83 11.92 -8.98 34.18
N ASP A 84 10.81 -9.30 34.83
CA ASP A 84 9.89 -10.39 34.50
C ASP A 84 9.65 -10.47 32.99
N PHE A 85 10.21 -11.50 32.36
CA PHE A 85 9.70 -12.00 31.09
C PHE A 85 8.27 -12.49 31.36
N ARG A 86 7.26 -11.62 31.19
CA ARG A 86 5.86 -11.95 31.54
C ARG A 86 5.27 -13.07 30.69
N LYS A 87 5.88 -13.40 29.54
CA LYS A 87 5.45 -14.47 28.64
C LYS A 87 6.35 -15.70 28.79
N GLU A 88 5.73 -16.87 28.88
CA GLU A 88 6.43 -18.17 28.97
C GLU A 88 7.07 -18.62 27.65
N SER A 89 6.58 -18.07 26.53
CA SER A 89 7.07 -18.37 25.19
C SER A 89 6.88 -17.18 24.26
N GLY A 90 7.68 -17.12 23.20
CA GLY A 90 7.57 -16.08 22.19
C GLY A 90 8.30 -16.43 20.90
N ASN A 91 8.37 -15.45 19.99
CA ASN A 91 9.05 -15.60 18.71
C ASN A 91 10.46 -15.01 18.78
N SER A 92 11.43 -15.71 18.21
CA SER A 92 12.81 -15.23 18.04
C SER A 92 13.21 -15.24 16.57
N VAL A 93 14.04 -14.27 16.19
CA VAL A 93 14.70 -14.21 14.90
C VAL A 93 16.20 -14.17 15.15
N ILE A 94 16.94 -15.10 14.56
CA ILE A 94 18.39 -15.20 14.70
C ILE A 94 19.00 -14.88 13.33
N GLU A 95 19.87 -13.89 13.27
CA GLU A 95 20.64 -13.57 12.08
C GLU A 95 22.09 -13.96 12.33
N LEU A 96 22.63 -14.85 11.51
CA LEU A 96 24.01 -15.33 11.61
C LEU A 96 24.76 -15.04 10.33
N VAL A 97 26.00 -14.60 10.46
CA VAL A 97 26.98 -14.42 9.40
C VAL A 97 28.20 -15.24 9.75
N THR A 98 28.59 -16.16 8.87
CA THR A 98 29.74 -17.03 9.10
C THR A 98 30.91 -16.67 8.21
N SER A 99 32.08 -16.53 8.82
CA SER A 99 33.35 -16.38 8.13
C SER A 99 34.25 -17.59 8.39
N PRO A 100 34.93 -18.13 7.35
CA PRO A 100 35.86 -19.23 7.55
C PRO A 100 37.09 -18.74 8.33
N THR A 101 37.55 -19.54 9.29
CA THR A 101 38.78 -19.23 10.05
C THR A 101 40.00 -19.95 9.47
N LYS A 102 41.19 -19.64 10.02
CA LYS A 102 42.43 -20.37 9.70
C LYS A 102 42.39 -21.84 10.14
N ILE A 103 41.50 -22.21 11.06
CA ILE A 103 41.40 -23.56 11.61
C ILE A 103 40.39 -24.35 10.76
N THR A 104 40.88 -25.42 10.12
CA THR A 104 40.01 -26.36 9.38
C THR A 104 39.00 -26.99 10.34
N GLY A 105 37.70 -26.87 10.05
CA GLY A 105 36.67 -27.37 10.97
C GLY A 105 35.84 -26.28 11.64
N VAL A 106 36.39 -25.06 11.75
CA VAL A 106 35.84 -24.02 12.62
C VAL A 106 35.55 -22.75 11.82
N HIS A 107 34.31 -22.30 11.86
CA HIS A 107 33.89 -21.02 11.30
C HIS A 107 33.61 -20.03 12.44
N TYR A 108 34.04 -18.79 12.27
CA TYR A 108 33.68 -17.70 13.17
C TYR A 108 32.29 -17.20 12.80
N VAL A 109 31.44 -17.02 13.79
CA VAL A 109 30.04 -16.65 13.60
C VAL A 109 29.78 -15.36 14.35
N GLN A 110 29.25 -14.37 13.64
CA GLN A 110 28.78 -13.13 14.21
C GLN A 110 27.30 -12.97 13.88
N GLY A 111 26.51 -12.43 14.78
CA GLY A 111 25.08 -12.35 14.57
C GLY A 111 24.32 -11.53 15.60
N ALA A 112 23.00 -11.54 15.46
CA ALA A 112 22.09 -10.95 16.43
C ALA A 112 20.89 -11.87 16.66
N VAL A 113 20.46 -11.96 17.92
CA VAL A 113 19.21 -12.62 18.31
C VAL A 113 18.20 -11.55 18.66
N VAL A 114 17.09 -11.50 17.93
CA VAL A 114 15.99 -10.56 18.15
C VAL A 114 14.79 -11.30 18.71
N PHE A 115 14.48 -11.04 19.97
CA PHE A 115 13.28 -11.55 20.62
C PHE A 115 12.13 -10.57 20.39
N HIS A 116 11.09 -11.03 19.72
CA HIS A 116 9.88 -10.23 19.49
C HIS A 116 8.92 -10.43 20.66
N ASP A 117 8.22 -9.35 21.03
CA ASP A 117 7.10 -9.38 21.96
C ASP A 117 7.47 -9.81 23.41
N VAL A 118 8.68 -9.47 23.84
CA VAL A 118 9.20 -9.78 25.18
C VAL A 118 8.59 -8.89 26.26
N PHE A 119 8.36 -7.62 25.93
CA PHE A 119 7.88 -6.60 26.86
C PHE A 119 6.55 -6.05 26.37
N ASP A 120 5.47 -6.24 27.13
CA ASP A 120 4.14 -5.66 26.83
C ASP A 120 4.07 -4.13 27.04
N ASN A 121 5.20 -3.41 27.09
CA ASN A 121 5.13 -1.96 27.09
C ASN A 121 4.71 -1.50 25.70
N GLU A 122 3.46 -1.05 25.58
CA GLU A 122 2.80 -0.49 24.38
C GLU A 122 3.62 0.59 23.63
N HIS A 123 4.73 1.07 24.20
CA HIS A 123 5.59 2.10 23.63
C HIS A 123 6.97 1.60 23.17
N ASN A 124 7.33 0.34 23.43
CA ASN A 124 8.57 -0.28 22.95
C ASN A 124 8.23 -1.36 21.91
N VAL A 125 7.79 -0.95 20.73
CA VAL A 125 7.57 -1.85 19.57
C VAL A 125 8.89 -2.48 19.09
N GLY A 126 10.05 -2.01 19.57
CA GLY A 126 11.34 -2.63 19.33
C GLY A 126 11.55 -3.88 20.19
N GLY A 127 11.63 -5.05 19.56
CA GLY A 127 12.04 -6.29 20.24
C GLY A 127 13.41 -6.17 20.90
N ALA A 128 13.72 -7.09 21.82
CA ALA A 128 15.03 -7.16 22.46
C ALA A 128 16.07 -7.71 21.48
N GLN A 129 17.11 -6.93 21.17
CA GLN A 129 18.20 -7.37 20.28
C GLN A 129 19.46 -7.62 21.12
N ILE A 130 19.98 -8.84 21.06
CA ILE A 130 21.24 -9.24 21.68
C ILE A 130 22.26 -9.51 20.57
N LYS A 131 23.39 -8.79 20.59
CA LYS A 131 24.52 -9.07 19.68
C LYS A 131 25.27 -10.29 20.17
N VAL A 132 25.52 -11.25 19.28
CA VAL A 132 26.14 -12.54 19.62
C VAL A 132 27.33 -12.82 18.71
N GLU A 133 28.39 -13.38 19.30
CA GLU A 133 29.60 -13.80 18.60
C GLU A 133 30.01 -15.19 19.08
N GLY A 134 30.63 -15.97 18.21
CA GLY A 134 31.12 -17.28 18.61
C GLY A 134 31.67 -18.10 17.46
N VAL A 135 31.56 -19.42 17.60
CA VAL A 135 32.19 -20.37 16.71
C VAL A 135 31.25 -21.52 16.37
N TYR A 136 31.28 -21.90 15.11
CA TYR A 136 30.59 -23.05 14.57
C TYR A 136 31.60 -24.14 14.19
N ILE A 137 31.46 -25.31 14.81
CA ILE A 137 32.30 -26.46 14.57
C ILE A 137 31.52 -27.44 13.68
N TRP A 138 31.75 -27.34 12.36
CA TRP A 138 30.94 -28.06 11.36
C TRP A 138 31.02 -29.59 11.48
N PRO A 139 32.16 -30.24 11.83
CA PRO A 139 32.21 -31.70 11.97
C PRO A 139 31.28 -32.25 13.06
N PHE A 140 31.09 -31.48 14.14
CA PHE A 140 30.22 -31.84 15.26
C PHE A 140 28.82 -31.22 15.17
N ARG A 141 28.58 -30.35 14.19
CA ARG A 141 27.33 -29.60 14.01
C ARG A 141 26.94 -28.77 15.26
N GLN A 142 27.95 -28.31 16.01
CA GLN A 142 27.78 -27.53 17.23
C GLN A 142 28.07 -26.07 16.97
N LEU A 143 27.15 -25.20 17.39
CA LEU A 143 27.26 -23.75 17.38
C LEU A 143 27.33 -23.28 18.82
N ARG A 144 28.37 -22.53 19.16
CA ARG A 144 28.50 -21.87 20.46
C ARG A 144 28.59 -20.38 20.25
N LEU A 145 27.69 -19.62 20.85
CA LEU A 145 27.62 -18.17 20.78
C LEU A 145 27.67 -17.59 22.19
N VAL A 146 28.25 -16.42 22.32
CA VAL A 146 28.32 -15.63 23.55
C VAL A 146 27.80 -14.24 23.24
N ALA A 147 27.03 -13.65 24.16
CA ALA A 147 26.59 -12.27 23.98
C ALA A 147 27.78 -11.31 24.09
N ASN A 148 27.95 -10.45 23.09
CA ASN A 148 28.96 -9.41 23.13
C ASN A 148 28.41 -8.23 23.95
N SER A 149 28.81 -8.13 25.22
CA SER A 149 28.59 -6.93 26.02
C SER A 149 29.44 -5.82 25.40
N GLY A 150 28.80 -4.91 24.66
CA GLY A 150 29.46 -3.78 24.05
C GLY A 150 30.11 -2.88 25.11
N LYS A 151 31.31 -3.22 25.55
CA LYS A 151 32.24 -2.28 26.16
C LYS A 151 32.52 -1.25 25.07
N LYS A 152 31.73 -0.18 25.04
CA LYS A 152 31.98 0.99 24.19
C LYS A 152 33.43 1.43 24.45
N SER A 153 34.35 1.03 23.58
CA SER A 153 35.49 1.88 23.29
C SER A 153 34.91 3.17 22.72
N ASP A 154 35.40 4.32 23.16
CA ASP A 154 34.88 5.66 22.82
C ASP A 154 34.98 6.03 21.32
N SER A 155 35.20 5.07 20.42
CA SER A 155 35.15 5.23 18.96
C SER A 155 33.73 4.97 18.44
N GLY A 156 32.88 6.00 18.52
CA GLY A 156 31.55 5.96 17.92
C GLY A 156 31.61 5.91 16.38
N LEU A 157 30.73 5.09 15.78
CA LEU A 157 30.26 5.06 14.38
C LEU A 157 30.69 3.88 13.47
N GLU A 158 31.61 2.98 13.84
CA GLU A 158 32.00 1.90 12.90
C GLU A 158 31.16 0.60 12.97
N ASP A 159 30.46 0.30 14.08
CA ASP A 159 29.80 -1.00 14.25
C ASP A 159 28.34 -1.09 13.75
N ASP A 160 27.78 -0.04 13.15
CA ASP A 160 26.40 -0.03 12.64
C ASP A 160 26.27 -0.52 11.19
N TYR A 161 27.39 -0.78 10.49
CA TYR A 161 27.39 -1.25 9.09
C TYR A 161 26.96 -2.72 8.92
N LEU A 162 26.87 -3.52 9.99
CA LEU A 162 26.49 -4.94 9.91
C LEU A 162 24.99 -5.19 9.68
N LEU A 163 24.15 -4.14 9.62
CA LEU A 163 22.68 -4.24 9.62
C LEU A 163 22.03 -3.99 8.25
N SER A 164 22.65 -4.48 7.17
CA SER A 164 22.12 -4.35 5.81
C SER A 164 20.99 -5.34 5.45
N ASN A 165 20.34 -5.99 6.44
CA ASN A 165 19.19 -6.88 6.17
C ASN A 165 17.86 -6.11 6.34
N PRO A 166 16.95 -6.11 5.33
CA PRO A 166 15.69 -5.34 5.29
C PRO A 166 14.77 -5.41 6.49
N TYR A 167 14.84 -6.45 7.32
CA TYR A 167 14.00 -6.54 8.52
C TYR A 167 14.37 -5.48 9.57
N HIS A 168 15.61 -4.99 9.58
CA HIS A 168 16.06 -3.98 10.55
C HIS A 168 15.78 -2.55 10.10
N LEU A 169 15.78 -2.28 8.79
CA LEU A 169 15.43 -0.98 8.20
C LEU A 169 14.03 -0.51 8.62
N LEU A 170 13.05 -1.42 8.73
CA LEU A 170 11.71 -1.12 9.26
C LEU A 170 11.74 -0.55 10.70
N GLY A 171 12.64 -1.04 11.56
CA GLY A 171 12.84 -0.50 12.91
C GLY A 171 13.57 0.84 12.91
N ILE A 172 14.51 1.04 11.98
CA ILE A 172 15.25 2.29 11.85
C ILE A 172 14.34 3.46 11.47
N PHE A 173 13.36 3.27 10.58
CA PHE A 173 12.39 4.33 10.26
C PHE A 173 11.46 4.68 11.43
N SER A 174 11.12 3.72 12.30
CA SER A 174 10.40 4.02 13.55
C SER A 174 11.20 4.95 14.48
N SER A 175 12.53 4.92 14.42
CA SER A 175 13.41 5.77 15.24
C SER A 175 13.94 7.02 14.54
N GLN A 176 13.91 7.10 13.20
CA GLN A 176 14.40 8.24 12.43
C GLN A 176 13.31 9.27 12.10
N VAL A 177 12.04 8.85 12.03
CA VAL A 177 10.91 9.78 11.82
C VAL A 177 10.71 10.70 13.03
N PHE A 178 11.11 10.25 14.22
CA PHE A 178 11.35 11.13 15.34
C PHE A 178 12.82 11.53 15.31
N GLN A 179 13.13 12.81 15.10
CA GLN A 179 14.45 13.37 15.32
C GLN A 179 14.82 13.26 16.82
N GLU A 180 15.00 12.04 17.33
CA GLU A 180 15.54 11.84 18.66
C GLU A 180 17.02 12.21 18.62
N SER A 181 17.42 13.13 19.49
CA SER A 181 18.81 13.50 19.60
C SER A 181 19.66 12.25 19.93
N PRO A 182 20.90 12.15 19.44
CA PRO A 182 21.76 11.01 19.74
C PRO A 182 21.95 10.82 21.27
N ARG A 183 21.82 11.90 22.05
CA ARG A 183 21.84 11.83 23.53
C ARG A 183 20.62 11.14 24.12
N ASP A 184 19.42 11.39 23.58
CA ASP A 184 18.20 10.73 24.04
C ASP A 184 18.18 9.24 23.68
N ARG A 185 18.68 8.87 22.49
CA ARG A 185 18.91 7.46 22.13
C ARG A 185 19.86 6.77 23.09
N ILE A 186 21.00 7.41 23.40
CA ILE A 186 21.97 6.86 24.34
C ILE A 186 21.38 6.76 25.76
N LEU A 187 20.59 7.74 26.20
CA LEU A 187 19.98 7.72 27.53
C LEU A 187 18.90 6.62 27.60
N LYS A 188 17.96 6.55 26.65
CA LYS A 188 16.94 5.49 26.60
C LYS A 188 17.56 4.10 26.47
N GLN A 189 18.64 3.96 25.69
CA GLN A 189 19.38 2.69 25.58
C GLN A 189 20.08 2.34 26.90
N LYS A 190 20.67 3.31 27.60
CA LYS A 190 21.24 3.11 28.94
C LYS A 190 20.20 2.71 29.99
N THR A 191 18.95 3.14 29.85
CA THR A 191 17.84 2.77 30.76
C THR A 191 17.06 1.55 30.29
N SER A 192 17.40 0.95 29.15
CA SER A 192 16.73 -0.26 28.69
C SER A 192 17.11 -1.44 29.61
N PRO A 193 16.13 -2.25 30.06
CA PRO A 193 16.42 -3.37 30.96
C PRO A 193 17.38 -4.41 30.36
N ILE A 194 17.40 -4.53 29.04
CA ILE A 194 18.32 -5.40 28.31
C ILE A 194 19.77 -4.92 28.47
N TYR A 195 20.02 -3.61 28.47
CA TYR A 195 21.36 -3.06 28.63
C TYR A 195 21.94 -3.32 30.02
N GLU A 196 21.11 -3.39 31.06
CA GLU A 196 21.57 -3.80 32.38
C GLU A 196 21.86 -5.31 32.43
N MET A 197 21.04 -6.13 31.76
CA MET A 197 21.25 -7.58 31.63
C MET A 197 22.57 -7.89 30.89
N GLU A 198 22.86 -7.23 29.76
CA GLU A 198 24.12 -7.38 29.01
C GLU A 198 25.37 -7.00 29.81
N LYS A 199 25.23 -6.20 30.87
CA LYS A 199 26.35 -5.79 31.72
C LYS A 199 26.63 -6.74 32.87
N HIS A 200 25.61 -7.36 33.42
CA HIS A 200 25.71 -8.15 34.66
C HIS A 200 25.59 -9.67 34.41
N CYS A 201 25.15 -10.09 33.23
CA CYS A 201 24.91 -11.49 32.92
C CYS A 201 25.80 -11.95 31.77
N ASN A 202 26.54 -13.04 32.00
CA ASN A 202 27.26 -13.74 30.94
C ASN A 202 26.30 -14.69 30.23
N ILE A 203 25.87 -14.34 29.02
CA ILE A 203 24.91 -15.14 28.26
C ILE A 203 25.67 -16.03 27.27
N GLU A 204 25.50 -17.35 27.41
CA GLU A 204 25.98 -18.36 26.47
C GLU A 204 24.80 -19.02 25.75
N ILE A 205 24.97 -19.30 24.45
CA ILE A 205 24.00 -20.04 23.64
C ILE A 205 24.72 -21.23 23.02
N ALA A 206 24.32 -22.43 23.44
CA ALA A 206 24.79 -23.68 22.88
C ALA A 206 23.70 -24.25 21.96
N ALA A 207 23.98 -24.41 20.68
CA ALA A 207 23.02 -24.91 19.71
C ALA A 207 23.57 -26.02 18.82
N GLN A 208 22.69 -26.93 18.42
CA GLN A 208 22.94 -28.00 17.46
C GLN A 208 22.23 -27.68 16.15
N ILE A 209 22.95 -27.85 15.04
CA ILE A 209 22.42 -27.58 13.70
C ILE A 209 22.11 -28.90 13.00
N SER A 210 20.85 -29.09 12.63
CA SER A 210 20.41 -30.21 11.81
C SER A 210 19.95 -29.72 10.43
N GLN A 211 20.09 -30.57 9.41
CA GLN A 211 19.53 -30.31 8.10
C GLN A 211 18.18 -31.01 8.02
N SER A 212 17.12 -30.24 7.77
CA SER A 212 15.81 -30.81 7.46
C SER A 212 15.79 -31.20 5.98
N THR A 213 15.88 -32.50 5.72
CA THR A 213 15.63 -33.04 4.37
C THR A 213 14.14 -32.97 4.11
N SER A 214 13.66 -31.97 3.37
CA SER A 214 12.31 -32.03 2.81
C SER A 214 12.28 -33.15 1.77
N SER A 215 11.48 -34.19 2.04
CA SER A 215 11.36 -35.40 1.21
C SER A 215 10.71 -35.18 -0.18
N GLU A 216 10.64 -33.96 -0.70
CA GLU A 216 10.08 -33.67 -2.02
C GLU A 216 11.17 -33.23 -3.01
N ASN A 217 11.26 -34.00 -4.09
CA ASN A 217 12.28 -34.09 -5.14
C ASN A 217 12.51 -32.84 -6.02
N ASN A 218 12.24 -31.63 -5.55
CA ASN A 218 12.40 -30.41 -6.36
C ASN A 218 13.44 -29.46 -5.77
N GLY A 219 14.73 -29.74 -5.97
CA GLY A 219 15.83 -28.76 -5.91
C GLY A 219 15.86 -27.79 -4.72
N ASP A 220 15.21 -28.13 -3.60
CA ASP A 220 14.95 -27.22 -2.51
C ASP A 220 16.24 -27.12 -1.69
N LYS A 221 16.86 -25.93 -1.71
CA LYS A 221 18.07 -25.62 -0.93
C LYS A 221 17.94 -26.08 0.53
N ASP A 222 19.06 -26.53 1.07
CA ASP A 222 19.22 -27.05 2.42
C ASP A 222 18.56 -26.15 3.46
N ARG A 223 17.53 -26.67 4.14
CA ARG A 223 16.90 -26.01 5.28
C ARG A 223 17.60 -26.47 6.55
N TYR A 224 18.21 -25.53 7.26
CA TYR A 224 18.87 -25.80 8.53
C TYR A 224 17.91 -25.49 9.70
N GLN A 225 17.91 -26.36 10.69
CA GLN A 225 17.20 -26.19 11.95
C GLN A 225 18.23 -26.05 13.06
N ILE A 226 18.05 -25.03 13.89
CA ILE A 226 18.89 -24.70 15.05
C ILE A 226 18.06 -25.03 16.28
N GLU A 227 18.52 -26.00 17.06
CA GLU A 227 17.98 -26.30 18.38
C GLU A 227 19.06 -25.96 19.39
N GLY A 228 18.79 -25.04 20.29
CA GLY A 228 19.77 -24.59 21.26
C GLY A 228 19.19 -24.25 22.61
N LEU A 229 20.08 -24.11 23.57
CA LEU A 229 19.83 -23.70 24.93
C LEU A 229 20.60 -22.40 25.17
N MET A 230 19.90 -21.40 25.69
CA MET A 230 20.48 -20.15 26.14
C MET A 230 20.49 -20.18 27.66
N GLU A 231 21.70 -20.05 28.21
CA GLU A 231 21.99 -20.17 29.63
C GLU A 231 22.79 -18.95 30.08
N SER A 232 22.65 -18.59 31.35
CA SER A 232 23.46 -17.53 31.96
C SER A 232 24.19 -18.08 33.17
N PRO A 233 25.38 -18.68 33.00
CA PRO A 233 26.15 -19.21 34.13
C PRO A 233 26.51 -18.10 35.13
N ALA A 234 26.33 -18.40 36.41
CA ALA A 234 26.78 -17.55 37.51
C ALA A 234 28.30 -17.32 37.47
N VAL A 235 28.72 -16.07 37.68
CA VAL A 235 30.11 -15.71 37.96
C VAL A 235 30.19 -15.45 39.46
N ASP A 236 30.78 -16.38 40.21
CA ASP A 236 31.00 -16.32 41.67
C ASP A 236 29.75 -16.39 42.57
N ASP A 237 29.20 -17.59 42.79
CA ASP A 237 28.12 -17.92 43.77
C ASP A 237 26.87 -17.00 43.77
N GLU A 238 26.75 -16.09 42.82
CA GLU A 238 25.59 -15.24 42.56
C GLU A 238 24.51 -16.05 41.83
N VAL A 239 23.26 -15.73 42.13
CA VAL A 239 22.08 -16.41 41.58
C VAL A 239 22.02 -16.24 40.05
N ASP A 240 21.68 -17.31 39.32
CA ASP A 240 21.49 -17.30 37.86
C ASP A 240 20.62 -16.12 37.41
N CYS A 241 21.03 -15.42 36.33
CA CYS A 241 20.32 -14.24 35.84
C CYS A 241 18.88 -14.54 35.37
N PHE A 242 18.66 -15.68 34.75
CA PHE A 242 17.35 -16.15 34.28
C PHE A 242 17.37 -17.67 34.06
N SER A 243 16.19 -18.30 34.09
CA SER A 243 16.04 -19.73 33.84
C SER A 243 16.35 -20.10 32.38
N PRO A 244 16.90 -21.30 32.13
CA PRO A 244 17.41 -21.65 30.80
C PRO A 244 16.30 -21.63 29.75
N LEU A 245 16.63 -21.04 28.59
CA LEU A 245 15.72 -20.80 27.47
C LEU A 245 16.00 -21.82 26.35
N SER A 246 14.99 -22.58 25.96
CA SER A 246 15.05 -23.43 24.78
C SER A 246 14.72 -22.62 23.53
N LEU A 247 15.65 -22.61 22.56
CA LEU A 247 15.53 -21.95 21.26
C LEU A 247 15.38 -23.02 20.18
N ASN A 248 14.26 -22.98 19.44
CA ASN A 248 14.09 -23.79 18.24
C ASN A 248 13.81 -22.88 17.04
N ALA A 249 14.73 -22.82 16.08
CA ALA A 249 14.64 -21.94 14.93
C ALA A 249 14.89 -22.68 13.61
N THR A 250 14.20 -22.25 12.56
CA THR A 250 14.33 -22.81 11.21
C THR A 250 14.84 -21.75 10.24
N SER A 251 15.75 -22.13 9.34
CA SER A 251 16.32 -21.23 8.35
C SER A 251 15.26 -20.75 7.38
N ILE A 252 15.21 -19.44 7.13
CA ILE A 252 14.40 -18.82 6.10
C ILE A 252 15.27 -18.64 4.86
N ASN A 253 14.87 -19.27 3.75
CA ASN A 253 15.53 -19.02 2.46
C ASN A 253 15.09 -17.67 1.89
N VAL A 254 15.86 -16.62 2.19
CA VAL A 254 15.58 -15.23 1.77
C VAL A 254 15.48 -15.10 0.24
N GLU A 255 16.29 -15.85 -0.52
CA GLU A 255 16.27 -15.79 -1.99
C GLU A 255 14.93 -16.23 -2.60
N VAL A 256 14.29 -17.26 -2.02
CA VAL A 256 12.97 -17.72 -2.47
C VAL A 256 11.92 -16.62 -2.24
N TYR A 257 12.04 -15.84 -1.17
CA TYR A 257 11.16 -14.69 -0.93
C TYR A 257 11.41 -13.57 -1.94
N TYR A 258 12.68 -13.28 -2.24
CA TYR A 258 13.02 -12.29 -3.27
C TYR A 258 12.50 -12.67 -4.65
N ASN A 259 12.67 -13.91 -5.08
CA ASN A 259 12.13 -14.37 -6.37
C ASN A 259 10.61 -14.28 -6.44
N LYS A 260 9.92 -14.61 -5.33
CA LYS A 260 8.45 -14.44 -5.24
C LYS A 260 8.03 -12.98 -5.30
N ALA A 261 8.76 -12.09 -4.62
CA ALA A 261 8.51 -10.66 -4.63
C ALA A 261 8.71 -10.07 -6.04
N VAL A 262 9.78 -10.46 -6.73
CA VAL A 262 10.02 -10.07 -8.12
C VAL A 262 8.87 -10.54 -9.03
N ASN A 263 8.46 -11.81 -8.95
CA ASN A 263 7.33 -12.33 -9.73
C ASN A 263 6.02 -11.57 -9.45
N TYR A 264 5.77 -11.20 -8.20
CA TYR A 264 4.64 -10.35 -7.84
C TYR A 264 4.72 -8.96 -8.51
N THR A 265 5.89 -8.30 -8.45
CA THR A 265 6.06 -6.99 -9.10
C THR A 265 5.91 -7.06 -10.62
N LEU A 266 6.35 -8.14 -11.26
CA LEU A 266 6.12 -8.39 -12.69
C LEU A 266 4.62 -8.53 -13.02
N MET A 267 3.85 -9.20 -12.16
CA MET A 267 2.39 -9.24 -12.31
C MET A 267 1.78 -7.83 -12.18
N VAL A 268 2.18 -7.05 -11.17
CA VAL A 268 1.63 -5.71 -10.93
C VAL A 268 1.96 -4.73 -12.08
N THR A 269 3.18 -4.78 -12.61
CA THR A 269 3.59 -3.98 -13.79
C THR A 269 2.78 -4.35 -15.02
N PHE A 270 2.58 -5.65 -15.29
CA PHE A 270 1.75 -6.11 -16.40
C PHE A 270 0.28 -5.67 -16.25
N VAL A 271 -0.29 -5.83 -15.05
CA VAL A 271 -1.67 -5.44 -14.75
C VAL A 271 -1.86 -3.92 -14.87
N SER A 272 -0.91 -3.12 -14.40
CA SER A 272 -0.97 -1.66 -14.52
C SER A 272 -0.82 -1.20 -15.97
N PHE A 273 0.01 -1.85 -16.78
CA PHE A 273 0.06 -1.62 -18.23
C PHE A 273 -1.30 -1.91 -18.91
N LEU A 274 -1.95 -3.03 -18.59
CA LEU A 274 -3.31 -3.31 -19.08
C LEU A 274 -4.32 -2.26 -18.62
N GLN A 275 -4.23 -1.77 -17.40
CA GLN A 275 -5.09 -0.69 -16.89
C GLN A 275 -4.93 0.60 -17.71
N VAL A 276 -3.69 0.95 -18.10
CA VAL A 276 -3.45 2.09 -19.01
C VAL A 276 -4.18 1.91 -20.33
N LEU A 277 -4.06 0.74 -20.98
CA LEU A 277 -4.73 0.47 -22.26
C LEU A 277 -6.27 0.54 -22.14
N LEU A 278 -6.82 0.00 -21.05
CA LEU A 278 -8.26 0.07 -20.78
C LEU A 278 -8.74 1.50 -20.53
N LEU A 279 -7.96 2.30 -19.79
CA LEU A 279 -8.25 3.72 -19.55
C LEU A 279 -8.21 4.53 -20.85
N ILE A 280 -7.21 4.33 -21.71
CA ILE A 280 -7.12 5.01 -23.01
C ILE A 280 -8.39 4.71 -23.83
N ARG A 281 -8.76 3.43 -23.96
CA ARG A 281 -9.96 3.02 -24.69
C ARG A 281 -11.24 3.64 -24.11
N GLN A 282 -11.34 3.74 -22.78
CA GLN A 282 -12.48 4.38 -22.12
C GLN A 282 -12.50 5.89 -22.35
N MET A 283 -11.34 6.56 -22.33
CA MET A 283 -11.21 7.99 -22.63
C MET A 283 -11.61 8.28 -24.09
N GLU A 284 -11.26 7.41 -25.04
CA GLU A 284 -11.71 7.51 -26.43
C GLU A 284 -13.24 7.34 -26.56
N HIS A 285 -13.81 6.36 -25.87
CA HIS A 285 -15.27 6.14 -25.86
C HIS A 285 -16.04 7.35 -25.29
N SER A 286 -15.42 8.05 -24.33
CA SER A 286 -15.98 9.23 -23.67
C SER A 286 -15.42 10.56 -24.20
N ASN A 287 -14.82 10.58 -25.40
CA ASN A 287 -14.23 11.78 -25.97
C ASN A 287 -15.26 12.89 -26.26
N THR A 288 -16.53 12.52 -26.50
CA THR A 288 -17.64 13.48 -26.60
C THR A 288 -18.03 14.06 -25.25
N GLN A 289 -18.38 15.35 -25.19
CA GLN A 289 -18.80 16.02 -23.95
C GLN A 289 -20.01 15.35 -23.29
N SER A 290 -21.01 14.99 -24.08
CA SER A 290 -22.18 14.21 -23.64
C SER A 290 -21.78 12.85 -23.03
N GLY A 291 -20.83 12.14 -23.63
CA GLY A 291 -20.30 10.86 -23.18
C GLY A 291 -19.58 10.96 -21.84
N ALA A 292 -18.63 11.89 -21.71
CA ALA A 292 -17.90 12.12 -20.46
C ALA A 292 -18.82 12.58 -19.31
N ALA A 293 -19.84 13.40 -19.58
CA ALA A 293 -20.78 13.86 -18.55
C ALA A 293 -21.66 12.74 -17.94
N LYS A 294 -21.83 11.62 -18.65
CA LYS A 294 -22.56 10.43 -18.17
C LYS A 294 -21.76 9.62 -17.12
N VAL A 295 -20.44 9.82 -17.05
CA VAL A 295 -19.57 9.07 -16.14
C VAL A 295 -19.55 9.75 -14.76
N SER A 296 -19.52 8.94 -13.70
CA SER A 296 -19.48 9.38 -12.32
C SER A 296 -18.05 9.80 -11.95
N ILE A 297 -17.88 11.07 -11.56
CA ILE A 297 -16.60 11.60 -11.08
C ILE A 297 -16.12 10.87 -9.83
N VAL A 298 -17.05 10.42 -8.97
CA VAL A 298 -16.72 9.71 -7.71
C VAL A 298 -16.17 8.32 -8.01
N MET A 299 -16.67 7.63 -9.03
CA MET A 299 -16.19 6.30 -9.44
C MET A 299 -14.71 6.33 -9.83
N ILE A 300 -14.33 7.27 -10.71
CA ILE A 300 -12.93 7.43 -11.14
C ILE A 300 -12.08 8.00 -9.99
N GLY A 301 -12.63 8.92 -9.19
CA GLY A 301 -11.91 9.51 -8.06
C GLY A 301 -11.52 8.47 -7.02
N GLN A 302 -12.45 7.57 -6.71
CA GLN A 302 -12.21 6.44 -5.81
C GLN A 302 -11.12 5.49 -6.35
N GLN A 303 -11.13 5.20 -7.66
CA GLN A 303 -10.10 4.37 -8.30
C GLN A 303 -8.72 5.03 -8.25
N ALA A 304 -8.65 6.34 -8.50
CA ALA A 304 -7.41 7.11 -8.42
C ALA A 304 -6.82 7.15 -7.01
N ILE A 305 -7.68 7.28 -6.00
CA ILE A 305 -7.25 7.21 -4.60
C ILE A 305 -6.69 5.81 -4.31
N MET A 306 -7.37 4.74 -4.70
CA MET A 306 -6.85 3.38 -4.51
C MET A 306 -5.51 3.14 -5.21
N ASP A 307 -5.34 3.58 -6.46
CA ASP A 307 -4.05 3.42 -7.16
C ASP A 307 -2.94 4.27 -6.56
N SER A 308 -3.26 5.44 -6.02
CA SER A 308 -2.26 6.25 -5.30
C SER A 308 -1.80 5.57 -4.01
N TYR A 309 -2.69 4.93 -3.24
CA TYR A 309 -2.30 4.12 -2.09
C TYR A 309 -1.42 2.93 -2.49
N LEU A 310 -1.80 2.23 -3.56
CA LEU A 310 -0.99 1.13 -4.08
C LEU A 310 0.38 1.63 -4.56
N CYS A 311 0.44 2.79 -5.22
CA CYS A 311 1.71 3.40 -5.63
C CYS A 311 2.61 3.70 -4.41
N LEU A 312 2.06 4.32 -3.37
CA LEU A 312 2.80 4.63 -2.14
C LEU A 312 3.28 3.36 -1.44
N LEU A 313 2.43 2.34 -1.32
CA LEU A 313 2.79 1.05 -0.70
C LEU A 313 3.93 0.36 -1.45
N HIS A 314 3.89 0.32 -2.79
CA HIS A 314 4.98 -0.28 -3.56
C HIS A 314 6.27 0.53 -3.46
N LEU A 315 6.18 1.86 -3.46
CA LEU A 315 7.35 2.72 -3.31
C LEU A 315 8.00 2.56 -1.93
N THR A 316 7.21 2.57 -0.84
CA THR A 316 7.73 2.37 0.52
C THR A 316 8.31 0.97 0.69
N ALA A 317 7.66 -0.07 0.17
CA ALA A 317 8.21 -1.43 0.18
C ALA A 317 9.56 -1.53 -0.56
N GLY A 318 9.70 -0.83 -1.69
CA GLY A 318 10.96 -0.77 -2.43
C GLY A 318 12.06 -0.03 -1.68
N ILE A 319 11.75 1.07 -1.01
CA ILE A 319 12.71 1.84 -0.20
C ILE A 319 13.16 1.04 1.04
N LEU A 320 12.26 0.30 1.68
CA LEU A 320 12.56 -0.51 2.86
C LEU A 320 13.44 -1.72 2.55
N VAL A 321 13.36 -2.24 1.31
CA VAL A 321 14.11 -3.43 0.89
C VAL A 321 14.99 -3.09 -0.31
N GLU A 322 16.19 -2.60 -0.03
CA GLU A 322 17.14 -2.13 -1.04
C GLU A 322 17.39 -3.14 -2.18
N SER A 323 17.49 -4.44 -1.84
CA SER A 323 17.68 -5.52 -2.82
C SER A 323 16.50 -5.70 -3.79
N LEU A 324 15.32 -5.20 -3.44
CA LEU A 324 14.11 -5.25 -4.26
C LEU A 324 13.71 -3.87 -4.80
N PHE A 325 14.48 -2.82 -4.52
CA PHE A 325 14.15 -1.44 -4.85
C PHE A 325 13.78 -1.28 -6.34
N ASN A 326 14.61 -1.78 -7.25
CA ASN A 326 14.37 -1.66 -8.69
C ASN A 326 13.04 -2.32 -9.12
N ALA A 327 12.74 -3.50 -8.61
CA ALA A 327 11.53 -4.24 -8.96
C ALA A 327 10.26 -3.53 -8.44
N PHE A 328 10.28 -3.05 -7.20
CA PHE A 328 9.14 -2.33 -6.62
C PHE A 328 8.99 -0.90 -7.16
N ALA A 329 10.10 -0.21 -7.43
CA ALA A 329 10.10 1.12 -8.03
C ALA A 329 9.49 1.11 -9.44
N THR A 330 9.75 0.09 -10.25
CA THR A 330 9.11 -0.03 -11.57
C THR A 330 7.60 -0.23 -11.47
N ALA A 331 7.12 -1.08 -10.55
CA ALA A 331 5.69 -1.25 -10.27
C ALA A 331 5.03 0.06 -9.78
N ALA A 332 5.71 0.77 -8.87
CA ALA A 332 5.27 2.07 -8.38
C ALA A 332 5.21 3.11 -9.50
N PHE A 333 6.19 3.14 -10.41
CA PHE A 333 6.21 4.05 -11.55
C PHE A 333 5.01 3.85 -12.47
N PHE A 334 4.67 2.61 -12.85
CA PHE A 334 3.48 2.37 -13.68
C PHE A 334 2.19 2.73 -12.96
N LYS A 335 2.08 2.46 -11.66
CA LYS A 335 0.93 2.92 -10.85
C LYS A 335 0.86 4.44 -10.76
N PHE A 336 1.99 5.10 -10.63
CA PHE A 336 2.10 6.56 -10.68
C PHE A 336 1.58 7.10 -12.02
N VAL A 337 1.97 6.51 -13.14
CA VAL A 337 1.48 6.89 -14.48
C VAL A 337 -0.04 6.69 -14.58
N VAL A 338 -0.59 5.57 -14.10
CA VAL A 338 -2.03 5.30 -14.11
C VAL A 338 -2.80 6.40 -13.37
N PHE A 339 -2.46 6.68 -12.10
CA PHE A 339 -3.24 7.62 -11.30
C PHE A 339 -2.99 9.09 -11.68
N SER A 340 -1.72 9.48 -11.84
CA SER A 340 -1.35 10.90 -11.95
C SER A 340 -1.55 11.46 -13.36
N ILE A 341 -1.37 10.64 -14.40
CA ILE A 341 -1.48 11.06 -15.79
C ILE A 341 -2.85 10.70 -16.36
N PHE A 342 -3.25 9.42 -16.31
CA PHE A 342 -4.46 8.97 -16.99
C PHE A 342 -5.75 9.24 -16.20
N GLU A 343 -5.84 8.76 -14.96
CA GLU A 343 -7.07 8.89 -14.16
C GLU A 343 -7.35 10.35 -13.78
N MET A 344 -6.32 11.11 -13.39
CA MET A 344 -6.46 12.53 -13.10
C MET A 344 -6.88 13.35 -14.33
N ARG A 345 -6.31 13.07 -15.51
CA ARG A 345 -6.76 13.71 -16.77
C ARG A 345 -8.18 13.32 -17.12
N TYR A 346 -8.58 12.09 -16.84
CA TYR A 346 -9.94 11.65 -17.09
C TYR A 346 -10.94 12.30 -16.14
N LEU A 347 -10.61 12.45 -14.85
CA LEU A 347 -11.38 13.22 -13.87
C LEU A 347 -11.62 14.65 -14.34
N LEU A 348 -10.56 15.32 -14.80
CA LEU A 348 -10.64 16.65 -15.39
C LEU A 348 -11.58 16.71 -16.60
N SER A 349 -11.51 15.71 -17.48
CA SER A 349 -12.33 15.65 -18.69
C SER A 349 -13.81 15.47 -18.36
N ILE A 350 -14.14 14.57 -17.41
CA ILE A 350 -15.50 14.38 -16.88
C ILE A 350 -15.99 15.66 -16.21
N TRP A 351 -15.17 16.27 -15.37
CA TRP A 351 -15.54 17.50 -14.65
C TRP A 351 -15.88 18.65 -15.61
N LYS A 352 -15.02 18.90 -16.62
CA LYS A 352 -15.29 19.89 -17.68
C LYS A 352 -16.57 19.57 -18.43
N ALA A 353 -16.82 18.30 -18.74
CA ALA A 353 -18.01 17.89 -19.45
C ALA A 353 -19.31 18.17 -18.68
N THR A 354 -19.27 18.09 -17.35
CA THR A 354 -20.41 18.41 -16.47
C THR A 354 -20.65 19.91 -16.29
N ARG A 355 -19.68 20.77 -16.62
CA ARG A 355 -19.76 22.24 -16.49
C ARG A 355 -19.36 22.90 -17.81
N PRO A 356 -20.25 23.00 -18.81
CA PRO A 356 -19.96 23.76 -20.02
C PRO A 356 -19.63 25.22 -19.65
N SER A 357 -18.36 25.62 -19.80
CA SER A 357 -17.93 26.98 -19.54
C SER A 357 -18.42 27.92 -20.65
N THR A 358 -19.05 29.03 -20.28
CA THR A 358 -19.27 30.17 -21.19
C THR A 358 -17.91 30.68 -21.69
N SER A 359 -17.82 31.01 -22.98
CA SER A 359 -16.60 31.04 -23.81
C SER A 359 -15.46 32.01 -23.44
N GLY A 360 -15.42 32.64 -22.26
CA GLY A 360 -14.44 33.69 -21.92
C GLY A 360 -13.65 33.48 -20.62
N GLU A 361 -14.32 33.25 -19.48
CA GLU A 361 -13.69 33.20 -18.15
C GLU A 361 -13.25 31.80 -17.71
N GLY A 362 -13.22 30.85 -18.66
CA GLY A 362 -13.10 29.43 -18.35
C GLY A 362 -11.74 29.00 -17.80
N TRP A 363 -10.63 29.63 -18.20
CA TRP A 363 -9.30 29.06 -17.90
C TRP A 363 -8.81 29.34 -16.47
N GLU A 364 -8.98 30.57 -15.96
CA GLU A 364 -8.66 30.91 -14.56
C GLU A 364 -9.56 30.18 -13.57
N THR A 365 -10.87 30.17 -13.85
CA THR A 365 -11.86 29.43 -13.05
C THR A 365 -11.55 27.93 -13.06
N MET A 366 -11.17 27.36 -14.21
CA MET A 366 -10.73 25.98 -14.32
C MET A 366 -9.45 25.69 -13.54
N ARG A 367 -8.47 26.60 -13.53
CA ARG A 367 -7.23 26.44 -12.74
C ARG A 367 -7.53 26.45 -11.23
N ARG A 368 -8.36 27.37 -10.74
CA ARG A 368 -8.76 27.42 -9.32
C ARG A 368 -9.51 26.15 -8.89
N GLU A 369 -10.44 25.69 -9.72
CA GLU A 369 -11.21 24.46 -9.44
C GLU A 369 -10.34 23.21 -9.55
N LEU A 370 -9.35 23.20 -10.46
CA LEU A 370 -8.36 22.13 -10.55
C LEU A 370 -7.51 22.06 -9.27
N SER A 371 -7.00 23.18 -8.78
CA SER A 371 -6.28 23.23 -7.49
C SER A 371 -7.13 22.70 -6.34
N PHE A 372 -8.43 22.97 -6.36
CA PHE A 372 -9.37 22.44 -5.36
C PHE A 372 -9.65 20.94 -5.51
N LEU A 373 -9.71 20.42 -6.75
CA LEU A 373 -9.81 18.99 -7.01
C LEU A 373 -8.56 18.26 -6.50
N TYR A 374 -7.37 18.82 -6.77
CA TYR A 374 -6.11 18.28 -6.24
C TYR A 374 -6.02 18.38 -4.72
N SER A 375 -6.39 19.51 -4.11
CA SER A 375 -6.34 19.62 -2.65
C SER A 375 -7.30 18.66 -1.96
N ARG A 376 -8.48 18.41 -2.54
CA ARG A 376 -9.40 17.35 -2.09
C ARG A 376 -8.80 15.95 -2.25
N PHE A 377 -8.18 15.68 -3.40
CA PHE A 377 -7.52 14.40 -3.65
C PHE A 377 -6.43 14.14 -2.61
N TYR A 378 -5.52 15.10 -2.38
CA TYR A 378 -4.46 14.98 -1.39
C TYR A 378 -4.97 14.97 0.06
N GLY A 379 -6.04 15.72 0.35
CA GLY A 379 -6.70 15.67 1.66
C GLY A 379 -7.32 14.29 1.95
N ILE A 380 -7.95 13.66 0.96
CA ILE A 380 -8.49 12.30 1.09
C ILE A 380 -7.36 11.26 1.17
N LEU A 381 -6.26 11.47 0.43
CA LEU A 381 -5.08 10.61 0.51
C LEU A 381 -4.46 10.65 1.91
N LEU A 382 -4.20 11.83 2.47
CA LEU A 382 -3.64 11.96 3.81
C LEU A 382 -4.63 11.45 4.87
N GLY A 383 -5.89 11.85 4.78
CA GLY A 383 -6.94 11.43 5.71
C GLY A 383 -7.16 9.91 5.70
N GLY A 384 -7.03 9.26 4.55
CA GLY A 384 -7.16 7.80 4.49
C GLY A 384 -5.90 7.06 4.94
N ILE A 385 -4.69 7.62 4.85
CA ILE A 385 -3.51 7.05 5.55
C ILE A 385 -3.78 7.03 7.06
N LEU A 386 -4.28 8.14 7.63
CA LEU A 386 -4.62 8.23 9.05
C LEU A 386 -5.74 7.27 9.44
N LEU A 387 -6.78 7.13 8.59
CA LEU A 387 -7.87 6.18 8.81
C LEU A 387 -7.37 4.73 8.77
N MET A 388 -6.47 4.40 7.85
CA MET A 388 -5.89 3.04 7.76
C MET A 388 -4.99 2.72 8.96
N TYR A 389 -4.33 3.73 9.52
CA TYR A 389 -3.52 3.58 10.74
C TYR A 389 -4.40 3.34 11.97
N GLU A 390 -5.39 4.20 12.21
CA GLU A 390 -6.27 4.10 13.39
C GLU A 390 -7.15 2.84 13.35
N PHE A 391 -7.72 2.53 12.18
CA PHE A 391 -8.67 1.42 12.01
C PHE A 391 -8.02 0.17 11.40
N HIS A 392 -6.74 -0.09 11.69
CA HIS A 392 -6.03 -1.27 11.16
C HIS A 392 -6.70 -2.61 11.56
N ASN A 393 -7.43 -2.64 12.69
CA ASN A 393 -8.19 -3.82 13.10
C ASN A 393 -9.39 -4.11 12.17
N TYR A 394 -9.88 -3.09 11.47
CA TYR A 394 -11.02 -3.16 10.55
C TYR A 394 -10.58 -3.12 9.07
N MET A 395 -9.37 -3.60 8.76
CA MET A 395 -8.84 -3.56 7.39
C MET A 395 -9.72 -4.30 6.37
N ARG A 396 -10.30 -5.44 6.74
CA ARG A 396 -11.18 -6.22 5.83
C ARG A 396 -12.42 -5.44 5.37
N PRO A 397 -13.25 -4.86 6.27
CA PRO A 397 -14.39 -4.05 5.84
C PRO A 397 -13.98 -2.75 5.14
N ILE A 398 -12.87 -2.11 5.53
CA ILE A 398 -12.37 -0.91 4.83
C ILE A 398 -11.99 -1.26 3.38
N LEU A 399 -11.31 -2.39 3.17
CA LEU A 399 -11.01 -2.87 1.82
C LEU A 399 -12.29 -3.14 1.01
N LEU A 400 -13.31 -3.76 1.59
CA LEU A 400 -14.59 -3.96 0.89
C LEU A 400 -15.25 -2.64 0.47
N LEU A 401 -15.19 -1.59 1.31
CA LEU A 401 -15.65 -0.26 0.97
C LEU A 401 -14.83 0.37 -0.17
N MET A 402 -13.51 0.22 -0.13
CA MET A 402 -12.61 0.74 -1.18
C MET A 402 -12.85 0.04 -2.54
N TYR A 403 -13.03 -1.28 -2.53
CA TYR A 403 -13.37 -2.07 -3.73
C TYR A 403 -14.82 -1.87 -4.22
N SER A 404 -15.62 -1.09 -3.51
CA SER A 404 -16.97 -0.70 -3.90
C SER A 404 -17.02 0.48 -4.90
N PHE A 405 -16.00 0.61 -5.75
CA PHE A 405 -15.83 1.75 -6.63
C PHE A 405 -16.81 1.79 -7.81
N TRP A 406 -17.48 0.69 -8.17
CA TRP A 406 -18.49 0.67 -9.23
C TRP A 406 -19.86 1.21 -8.77
N ILE A 407 -20.17 1.16 -7.47
CA ILE A 407 -21.48 1.59 -6.93
C ILE A 407 -21.82 3.05 -7.28
N PRO A 408 -20.90 4.04 -7.14
CA PRO A 408 -21.17 5.41 -7.54
C PRO A 408 -21.62 5.57 -9.00
N GLN A 409 -21.17 4.69 -9.91
CA GLN A 409 -21.64 4.69 -11.29
C GLN A 409 -23.03 4.06 -11.43
N ILE A 410 -23.31 2.97 -10.73
CA ILE A 410 -24.63 2.32 -10.71
C ILE A 410 -25.70 3.33 -10.27
N VAL A 411 -25.42 4.07 -9.19
CA VAL A 411 -26.29 5.13 -8.68
C VAL A 411 -26.42 6.27 -9.68
N ALA A 412 -25.30 6.75 -10.25
CA ALA A 412 -25.34 7.80 -11.27
C ALA A 412 -26.17 7.41 -12.50
N ASN A 413 -26.10 6.15 -12.95
CA ASN A 413 -26.87 5.63 -14.07
C ASN A 413 -28.38 5.70 -13.80
N VAL A 414 -28.80 5.31 -12.60
CA VAL A 414 -30.21 5.35 -12.19
C VAL A 414 -30.71 6.79 -12.13
N VAL A 415 -29.97 7.66 -11.42
CA VAL A 415 -30.36 9.05 -11.19
C VAL A 415 -30.39 9.84 -12.50
N ARG A 416 -29.34 9.76 -13.31
CA ARG A 416 -29.18 10.55 -14.55
C ARG A 416 -29.77 9.89 -15.80
N ASP A 417 -30.40 8.72 -15.68
CA ASP A 417 -30.86 7.90 -16.81
C ASP A 417 -29.77 7.66 -17.88
N SER A 418 -28.52 7.52 -17.46
CA SER A 418 -27.39 7.48 -18.38
C SER A 418 -27.35 6.13 -19.11
N ARG A 419 -27.49 6.19 -20.44
CA ARG A 419 -27.36 5.01 -21.32
C ARG A 419 -25.91 4.86 -21.79
N LYS A 420 -25.36 3.66 -21.58
CA LYS A 420 -24.02 3.23 -22.03
C LYS A 420 -22.90 4.25 -21.69
N PRO A 421 -22.72 4.59 -20.39
CA PRO A 421 -21.66 5.54 -19.97
C PRO A 421 -20.24 4.96 -20.09
N LEU A 422 -20.11 3.65 -19.94
CA LEU A 422 -18.85 2.93 -19.88
C LEU A 422 -18.80 1.87 -20.96
N HIS A 423 -17.62 1.71 -21.53
CA HIS A 423 -17.34 0.65 -22.48
C HIS A 423 -17.39 -0.73 -21.76
N PRO A 424 -18.06 -1.77 -22.29
CA PRO A 424 -18.15 -3.07 -21.64
C PRO A 424 -16.79 -3.74 -21.36
N TYR A 425 -15.85 -3.68 -22.33
CA TYR A 425 -14.47 -4.12 -22.09
C TYR A 425 -13.75 -3.36 -20.96
N TYR A 426 -14.06 -2.08 -20.73
CA TYR A 426 -13.51 -1.34 -19.59
C TYR A 426 -14.06 -1.89 -18.27
N ILE A 427 -15.37 -2.14 -18.18
CA ILE A 427 -16.01 -2.72 -16.99
C ILE A 427 -15.38 -4.09 -16.66
N LEU A 428 -15.34 -4.99 -17.64
CA LEU A 428 -14.79 -6.33 -17.45
C LEU A 428 -13.28 -6.30 -17.16
N GLY A 429 -12.51 -5.58 -17.98
CA GLY A 429 -11.06 -5.49 -17.85
C GLY A 429 -10.62 -4.85 -16.54
N MET A 430 -11.26 -3.75 -16.11
CA MET A 430 -10.95 -3.13 -14.82
C MET A 430 -11.34 -4.02 -13.65
N THR A 431 -12.46 -4.74 -13.73
CA THR A 431 -12.86 -5.69 -12.68
C THR A 431 -11.84 -6.81 -12.54
N VAL A 432 -11.39 -7.41 -13.65
CA VAL A 432 -10.38 -8.49 -13.62
C VAL A 432 -9.02 -7.99 -13.15
N THR A 433 -8.52 -6.88 -13.71
CA THR A 433 -7.20 -6.33 -13.36
C THR A 433 -7.12 -5.88 -11.90
N ARG A 434 -8.20 -5.31 -11.34
CA ARG A 434 -8.23 -4.87 -9.94
C ARG A 434 -8.34 -6.02 -8.94
N LEU A 435 -8.95 -7.16 -9.33
CA LEU A 435 -8.96 -8.37 -8.49
C LEU A 435 -7.58 -9.04 -8.38
N ALA A 436 -6.67 -8.81 -9.33
CA ALA A 436 -5.38 -9.50 -9.36
C ALA A 436 -4.54 -9.31 -8.08
N ILE A 437 -4.46 -8.08 -7.55
CA ILE A 437 -3.68 -7.79 -6.34
C ILE A 437 -4.30 -8.45 -5.09
N PRO A 438 -5.59 -8.21 -4.74
CA PRO A 438 -6.21 -8.89 -3.59
C PRO A 438 -6.18 -10.41 -3.67
N LEU A 439 -6.44 -10.99 -4.85
CA LEU A 439 -6.43 -12.44 -5.01
C LEU A 439 -5.03 -13.03 -4.84
N TYR A 440 -4.00 -12.31 -5.27
CA TYR A 440 -2.64 -12.69 -4.92
C TYR A 440 -2.47 -12.65 -3.40
N VAL A 441 -2.67 -11.49 -2.76
CA VAL A 441 -2.38 -11.26 -1.33
C VAL A 441 -3.20 -12.11 -0.35
N PHE A 442 -4.46 -12.41 -0.65
CA PHE A 442 -5.35 -13.15 0.27
C PHE A 442 -5.72 -14.56 -0.21
N GLY A 443 -5.48 -14.88 -1.49
CA GLY A 443 -5.89 -16.15 -2.09
C GLY A 443 -4.77 -17.17 -2.26
N CYS A 444 -3.55 -16.72 -2.55
CA CYS A 444 -2.44 -17.64 -2.80
C CYS A 444 -1.79 -18.10 -1.47
N PRO A 445 -1.68 -19.41 -1.20
CA PRO A 445 -1.09 -19.91 0.04
C PRO A 445 0.43 -19.65 0.13
N LYS A 446 1.10 -19.43 -1.02
CA LYS A 446 2.55 -19.19 -1.10
C LYS A 446 2.88 -17.71 -1.31
N ASN A 447 2.22 -16.83 -0.56
CA ASN A 447 2.41 -15.38 -0.68
C ASN A 447 3.74 -14.89 -0.14
N PHE A 448 4.29 -13.88 -0.83
CA PHE A 448 5.45 -13.11 -0.34
C PHE A 448 5.18 -12.49 1.04
N MET A 449 4.00 -11.90 1.24
CA MET A 449 3.63 -11.17 2.46
C MET A 449 3.19 -12.06 3.65
N ARG A 450 3.28 -13.39 3.57
CA ARG A 450 2.89 -14.35 4.65
C ARG A 450 1.54 -14.06 5.34
N VAL A 451 0.60 -13.43 4.65
CA VAL A 451 -0.77 -13.22 5.14
C VAL A 451 -1.51 -14.56 5.10
N GLU A 452 -2.25 -14.88 6.16
CA GLU A 452 -3.07 -16.10 6.21
C GLU A 452 -4.08 -16.14 5.06
N PRO A 453 -4.03 -17.16 4.18
CA PRO A 453 -4.91 -17.23 3.03
C PRO A 453 -6.34 -17.48 3.49
N SER A 454 -7.28 -16.64 3.04
CA SER A 454 -8.70 -16.76 3.38
C SER A 454 -9.56 -16.92 2.13
N LYS A 455 -9.82 -18.19 1.78
CA LYS A 455 -10.61 -18.56 0.58
C LYS A 455 -12.00 -17.93 0.58
N ALA A 456 -12.68 -17.93 1.74
CA ALA A 456 -14.01 -17.36 1.89
C ALA A 456 -14.06 -15.85 1.57
N TRP A 457 -13.06 -15.08 2.04
CA TRP A 457 -12.98 -13.65 1.77
C TRP A 457 -12.69 -13.37 0.29
N CYS A 458 -11.81 -14.14 -0.34
CA CYS A 458 -11.52 -14.02 -1.78
C CYS A 458 -12.76 -14.30 -2.65
N VAL A 459 -13.51 -15.36 -2.35
CA VAL A 459 -14.76 -15.69 -3.05
C VAL A 459 -15.80 -14.60 -2.81
N SER A 460 -15.93 -14.10 -1.58
CA SER A 460 -16.83 -12.99 -1.24
C SER A 460 -16.49 -11.72 -2.02
N LEU A 461 -15.21 -11.33 -2.08
CA LEU A 461 -14.75 -10.17 -2.85
C LEU A 461 -15.02 -10.34 -4.35
N CYS A 462 -14.71 -11.51 -4.92
CA CYS A 462 -14.99 -11.80 -6.33
C CYS A 462 -16.49 -11.75 -6.64
N ALA A 463 -17.32 -12.34 -5.78
CA ALA A 463 -18.77 -12.30 -5.92
C ALA A 463 -19.30 -10.87 -5.79
N PHE A 464 -18.77 -10.08 -4.85
CA PHE A 464 -19.18 -8.69 -4.63
C PHE A 464 -18.82 -7.78 -5.81
N MET A 465 -17.57 -7.83 -6.27
CA MET A 465 -17.14 -7.07 -7.45
C MET A 465 -17.82 -7.56 -8.74
N GLY A 466 -17.96 -8.88 -8.89
CA GLY A 466 -18.66 -9.51 -10.01
C GLY A 466 -20.12 -9.11 -10.06
N PHE A 467 -20.79 -9.01 -8.91
CA PHE A 467 -22.16 -8.51 -8.79
C PHE A 467 -22.26 -7.05 -9.22
N GLN A 468 -21.36 -6.18 -8.74
CA GLN A 468 -21.35 -4.77 -9.16
C GLN A 468 -21.13 -4.61 -10.67
N ALA A 469 -20.16 -5.33 -11.24
CA ALA A 469 -19.88 -5.32 -12.67
C ALA A 469 -21.07 -5.90 -13.47
N GLY A 470 -21.69 -6.96 -12.97
CA GLY A 470 -22.89 -7.57 -13.56
C GLY A 470 -24.06 -6.60 -13.60
N VAL A 471 -24.31 -5.85 -12.52
CA VAL A 471 -25.36 -4.80 -12.49
C VAL A 471 -25.05 -3.70 -13.50
N LEU A 472 -23.80 -3.26 -13.63
CA LEU A 472 -23.42 -2.26 -14.64
C LEU A 472 -23.61 -2.77 -16.07
N LEU A 473 -23.27 -4.03 -16.36
CA LEU A 473 -23.50 -4.65 -17.66
C LEU A 473 -24.99 -4.84 -17.93
N LEU A 474 -25.77 -5.21 -16.91
CA LEU A 474 -27.23 -5.28 -17.01
C LEU A 474 -27.81 -3.91 -17.36
N GLN A 475 -27.37 -2.83 -16.69
CA GLN A 475 -27.74 -1.46 -17.01
C GLN A 475 -27.29 -1.04 -18.42
N HIS A 476 -26.18 -1.58 -18.94
CA HIS A 476 -25.71 -1.32 -20.30
C HIS A 476 -26.62 -1.91 -21.38
N TYR A 477 -27.13 -3.15 -21.18
CA TYR A 477 -27.94 -3.86 -22.18
C TYR A 477 -29.45 -3.61 -22.02
N PHE A 478 -29.99 -3.75 -20.81
CA PHE A 478 -31.43 -3.62 -20.53
C PHE A 478 -31.85 -2.19 -20.14
N GLY A 479 -30.87 -1.29 -19.97
CA GLY A 479 -31.07 0.08 -19.56
C GLY A 479 -30.92 0.31 -18.05
N SER A 480 -30.57 1.55 -17.71
CA SER A 480 -30.33 2.10 -16.36
C SER A 480 -31.40 1.75 -15.31
N ARG A 481 -32.67 1.64 -15.73
CA ARG A 481 -33.85 1.68 -14.84
C ARG A 481 -34.67 0.38 -14.81
N CYS A 482 -34.19 -0.72 -15.40
CA CYS A 482 -34.93 -1.99 -15.46
C CYS A 482 -35.33 -2.54 -14.07
N PHE A 483 -34.55 -2.26 -13.04
CA PHE A 483 -34.74 -2.79 -11.68
C PHE A 483 -35.49 -1.85 -10.73
N VAL A 484 -35.59 -0.54 -11.04
CA VAL A 484 -36.03 0.48 -10.07
C VAL A 484 -37.52 0.80 -10.23
N PRO A 485 -38.35 0.64 -9.17
CA PRO A 485 -39.75 1.04 -9.18
C PRO A 485 -39.91 2.51 -9.55
N ARG A 486 -40.88 2.82 -10.42
CA ARG A 486 -41.07 4.18 -10.97
C ARG A 486 -41.24 5.29 -9.91
N LYS A 487 -41.63 4.95 -8.68
CA LYS A 487 -41.87 5.90 -7.57
C LYS A 487 -40.59 6.60 -7.05
N LEU A 488 -39.41 5.99 -7.17
CA LEU A 488 -38.15 6.57 -6.69
C LEU A 488 -37.42 7.38 -7.78
N LEU A 489 -37.94 7.36 -9.01
CA LEU A 489 -37.27 7.98 -10.15
C LEU A 489 -37.56 9.48 -10.19
N PRO A 490 -36.57 10.33 -10.54
CA PRO A 490 -36.82 11.74 -10.81
C PRO A 490 -37.75 11.91 -12.03
N GLU A 491 -38.62 12.90 -11.97
CA GLU A 491 -39.50 13.28 -13.08
C GLU A 491 -38.67 13.70 -14.30
N LYS A 492 -39.10 13.26 -15.48
CA LYS A 492 -38.38 13.45 -16.74
C LYS A 492 -39.13 14.43 -17.64
N TYR A 493 -38.38 15.30 -18.31
CA TYR A 493 -38.94 16.18 -19.32
C TYR A 493 -39.31 15.37 -20.58
N SER A 494 -40.58 15.38 -20.97
CA SER A 494 -41.05 14.75 -22.19
C SER A 494 -40.77 15.65 -23.40
N TYR A 495 -39.79 15.26 -24.22
CA TYR A 495 -39.50 15.93 -25.50
C TYR A 495 -40.62 15.75 -26.54
N TYR A 496 -41.44 14.71 -26.40
CA TYR A 496 -42.64 14.48 -27.19
C TYR A 496 -43.84 15.18 -26.55
N ARG A 497 -43.96 16.49 -26.80
CA ARG A 497 -45.13 17.29 -26.40
C ARG A 497 -45.99 17.57 -27.64
N ARG A 498 -47.32 17.40 -27.52
CA ARG A 498 -48.27 17.88 -28.53
C ARG A 498 -48.15 19.40 -28.62
N LEU A 499 -47.78 19.92 -29.79
CA LEU A 499 -47.86 21.35 -30.07
C LEU A 499 -49.31 21.71 -30.41
N ASP A 500 -49.81 22.82 -29.89
CA ASP A 500 -51.09 23.36 -30.33
C ASP A 500 -51.01 23.76 -31.80
N HIS A 501 -52.02 23.35 -32.58
CA HIS A 501 -52.09 23.47 -34.03
C HIS A 501 -52.03 24.93 -34.56
N ASN A 502 -52.08 25.92 -33.67
CA ASN A 502 -52.16 27.36 -33.99
C ASN A 502 -50.81 28.08 -34.09
N VAL A 503 -49.67 27.43 -33.82
CA VAL A 503 -48.35 28.05 -33.98
C VAL A 503 -47.82 27.71 -35.39
N ASN A 504 -47.44 28.75 -36.16
CA ASN A 504 -46.98 28.69 -37.57
C ASN A 504 -46.51 27.30 -38.06
N ARG A 505 -47.23 26.75 -39.04
CA ARG A 505 -47.18 25.35 -39.53
C ARG A 505 -45.83 24.87 -40.08
N SER A 506 -44.87 25.76 -40.34
CA SER A 506 -43.55 25.42 -40.86
C SER A 506 -42.47 26.17 -40.08
N ARG A 507 -41.71 25.44 -39.25
CA ARG A 507 -40.45 25.90 -38.67
C ARG A 507 -39.30 25.10 -39.28
N ASP A 508 -38.18 25.73 -39.52
CA ASP A 508 -36.99 25.04 -40.05
C ASP A 508 -36.19 24.41 -38.91
N CYS A 509 -35.76 23.16 -39.10
CA CYS A 509 -34.84 22.53 -38.18
C CYS A 509 -33.43 23.10 -38.40
N VAL A 510 -32.92 23.91 -37.47
CA VAL A 510 -31.58 24.55 -37.56
C VAL A 510 -30.44 23.53 -37.78
N ILE A 511 -30.62 22.27 -37.39
CA ILE A 511 -29.60 21.22 -37.51
C ILE A 511 -29.43 20.73 -38.96
N CYS A 512 -30.53 20.49 -39.69
CA CYS A 512 -30.50 19.98 -41.06
C CYS A 512 -30.96 21.00 -42.11
N MET A 513 -31.41 22.18 -41.69
CA MET A 513 -31.92 23.28 -42.53
C MET A 513 -33.12 22.90 -43.40
N THR A 514 -33.91 21.89 -43.00
CA THR A 514 -35.15 21.50 -43.70
C THR A 514 -36.38 21.84 -42.86
N THR A 515 -37.50 22.09 -43.55
CA THR A 515 -38.81 22.39 -42.93
C THR A 515 -39.30 21.20 -42.10
N ILE A 516 -39.79 21.48 -40.90
CA ILE A 516 -40.40 20.49 -40.01
C ILE A 516 -41.89 20.41 -40.34
N ASP A 517 -42.32 19.32 -40.96
CA ASP A 517 -43.74 19.07 -41.23
C ASP A 517 -44.45 18.57 -39.96
N LEU A 518 -45.10 19.50 -39.23
CA LEU A 518 -45.93 19.19 -38.07
C LEU A 518 -47.16 18.29 -38.37
N ARG A 519 -47.42 18.00 -39.66
CA ARG A 519 -48.48 17.08 -40.10
C ARG A 519 -48.07 15.60 -39.98
N HIS A 520 -46.77 15.30 -39.95
CA HIS A 520 -46.27 13.93 -39.84
C HIS A 520 -46.26 13.45 -38.39
N ARG A 521 -46.16 12.13 -38.18
CA ARG A 521 -46.38 11.44 -36.88
C ARG A 521 -45.73 12.21 -35.71
N ILE A 522 -46.45 12.30 -34.58
CA ILE A 522 -46.01 12.97 -33.32
C ILE A 522 -44.58 12.55 -32.88
N ASN A 523 -44.13 11.37 -33.29
CA ASN A 523 -42.82 10.80 -32.95
C ASN A 523 -41.64 11.36 -33.78
N ASP A 524 -41.91 12.15 -34.82
CA ASP A 524 -40.89 12.68 -35.73
C ASP A 524 -40.35 14.04 -35.27
N CYS A 525 -40.95 14.65 -34.25
CA CYS A 525 -40.56 15.95 -33.71
C CYS A 525 -40.20 15.86 -32.22
N MET A 526 -39.18 16.62 -31.81
CA MET A 526 -38.84 16.83 -30.40
C MET A 526 -38.87 18.31 -30.06
N VAL A 527 -39.41 18.64 -28.90
CA VAL A 527 -39.54 20.02 -28.39
C VAL A 527 -38.68 20.17 -27.16
N THR A 528 -37.76 21.11 -27.18
CA THR A 528 -36.90 21.43 -26.03
C THR A 528 -37.65 22.24 -24.96
N PRO A 529 -37.16 22.31 -23.70
CA PRO A 529 -37.77 23.17 -22.66
C PRO A 529 -37.75 24.66 -22.97
N CYS A 530 -36.90 25.09 -23.89
CA CYS A 530 -36.85 26.45 -24.41
C CYS A 530 -37.75 26.66 -25.65
N GLU A 531 -38.65 25.70 -25.92
CA GLU A 531 -39.68 25.75 -26.96
C GLU A 531 -39.17 25.79 -28.41
N HIS A 532 -37.89 25.46 -28.61
CA HIS A 532 -37.34 25.17 -29.93
C HIS A 532 -37.69 23.74 -30.36
N ILE A 533 -38.00 23.58 -31.65
CA ILE A 533 -38.51 22.35 -32.26
C ILE A 533 -37.49 21.85 -33.27
N PHE A 534 -37.26 20.55 -33.29
CA PHE A 534 -36.31 19.89 -34.19
C PHE A 534 -36.88 18.53 -34.63
N HIS A 535 -36.38 17.98 -35.75
CA HIS A 535 -36.62 16.58 -36.08
C HIS A 535 -36.08 15.68 -34.95
N SER A 536 -36.82 14.65 -34.58
CA SER A 536 -36.45 13.71 -33.52
C SER A 536 -35.07 13.09 -33.78
N GLY A 537 -34.82 12.64 -35.01
CA GLY A 537 -33.52 12.09 -35.42
C GLY A 537 -32.39 13.13 -35.49
N CYS A 538 -32.69 14.42 -35.64
CA CYS A 538 -31.67 15.48 -35.63
C CYS A 538 -31.28 15.87 -34.20
N LEU A 539 -32.28 16.11 -33.34
CA LEU A 539 -32.01 16.47 -31.95
C LEU A 539 -31.36 15.33 -31.18
N GLN A 540 -31.76 14.06 -31.44
CA GLN A 540 -31.13 12.90 -30.81
C GLN A 540 -29.63 12.84 -31.12
N ARG A 541 -29.25 12.95 -32.41
CA ARG A 541 -27.84 12.98 -32.84
C ARG A 541 -27.08 14.17 -32.26
N TRP A 542 -27.74 15.33 -32.13
CA TRP A 542 -27.14 16.50 -31.51
C TRP A 542 -26.89 16.31 -30.00
N MET A 543 -27.88 15.79 -29.27
CA MET A 543 -27.75 15.47 -27.84
C MET A 543 -26.67 14.42 -27.56
N ASP A 544 -26.42 13.51 -28.50
CA ASP A 544 -25.31 12.57 -28.44
C ASP A 544 -23.94 13.24 -28.57
N ILE A 545 -23.85 14.48 -29.05
CA ILE A 545 -22.60 15.25 -29.16
C ILE A 545 -22.50 16.29 -28.02
N LYS A 546 -23.58 17.06 -27.81
CA LYS A 546 -23.66 18.13 -26.79
C LYS A 546 -25.06 18.27 -26.19
N MET A 547 -25.12 18.52 -24.88
CA MET A 547 -26.37 18.71 -24.11
C MET A 547 -26.78 20.19 -24.03
N GLU A 548 -26.75 20.90 -25.17
CA GLU A 548 -27.17 22.30 -25.29
C GLU A 548 -28.13 22.49 -26.46
N CYS A 549 -29.09 23.41 -26.37
CA CYS A 549 -29.99 23.71 -27.47
C CYS A 549 -29.20 24.32 -28.65
N PRO A 550 -29.31 23.79 -29.89
CA PRO A 550 -28.63 24.37 -31.05
C PRO A 550 -28.96 25.85 -31.30
N THR A 551 -30.18 26.26 -30.96
CA THR A 551 -30.67 27.62 -31.23
C THR A 551 -30.26 28.62 -30.15
N CYS A 552 -30.46 28.29 -28.87
CA CYS A 552 -30.23 29.25 -27.77
C CYS A 552 -29.13 28.87 -26.78
N ARG A 553 -28.46 27.72 -26.96
CA ARG A 553 -27.39 27.19 -26.09
C ARG A 553 -27.78 26.96 -24.63
N ARG A 554 -29.07 26.99 -24.29
CA ARG A 554 -29.53 26.58 -22.96
C ARG A 554 -29.26 25.09 -22.73
N PRO A 555 -28.87 24.67 -21.51
CA PRO A 555 -28.66 23.26 -21.20
C PRO A 555 -29.96 22.47 -21.38
N LEU A 556 -29.84 21.28 -21.96
CA LEU A 556 -30.97 20.38 -22.21
C LEU A 556 -31.04 19.29 -21.12
N PRO A 557 -32.21 19.01 -20.52
CA PRO A 557 -32.38 17.88 -19.62
C PRO A 557 -32.22 16.56 -20.39
N PRO A 558 -31.77 15.46 -19.76
CA PRO A 558 -31.66 14.17 -20.44
C PRO A 558 -33.03 13.69 -20.97
N ALA A 559 -33.04 13.30 -22.26
CA ALA A 559 -34.19 12.83 -23.02
C ALA A 559 -34.56 11.39 -22.77
#